data_AF-A0A8J6C5F6-F1
#
_entry.id   AF-A0A8J6C5F6-F1
#
_cell.length_a   1.000
_cell.length_b   1.000
_cell.length_c   1.000
_cell.angle_alpha   90.00
_cell.angle_beta   90.00
_cell.angle_gamma   90.00
#
_symmetry.space_group_name_H-M   'P 1'
#
loop_
_entity.id
_entity.type
_entity.pdbx_description
1 polymer ?
#
loop_
_entity_poly.entity_id
_entity_poly.type
_entity_poly.pdbx_seq_one_letter_code
_entity_poly.pdbx_strand_id
1 'polypeptide(L)'
;MVRWILAAVALSCSSRCPSAAGAGHPALRRLPTARLQPTGALAPGDTPAGAPPHGARLAPRAARAVPLLVDLPARGAVSGDSTTRVSLPRAPTPRTSPPPPPRASRSGLLRDEDTAFPVHARYTTSSLWLHSMRTLPASSVLRGVRAPVLASVVWSALLAALHAVTHFHVPCSRPHTLLSWALALLLVFRTNSSYNRFWEGRKIWEKLLNRCRDLVRTCTVYRDAISLRRLRRIACLITILPRVLRSHVQVRPFADEQSLSTRDISACLLPYDKMVLARVRNKPLFIANTLAREIRAIPTSDALDFSSRERLFLLAMVNDLSACIGACERIVQTPVPTQYARHTSRFLCLWIFTLPLLLLPEMGFWVVPAIACISWVLFGIQELGLQIENPFESILKLDILEGMNQQSVDETLSLAGDYAEIALREDGELAPRP
;
A
#
# COMPACT_ATOMS: atom_id res chain seq x y z
N MET A 1 21.27 -4.01 -30.85
CA MET A 1 21.45 -4.98 -29.76
C MET A 1 21.93 -6.34 -30.28
N VAL A 2 21.12 -7.08 -31.05
CA VAL A 2 21.56 -8.34 -31.72
C VAL A 2 22.83 -8.11 -32.56
N ARG A 3 22.91 -7.01 -33.31
CA ARG A 3 24.13 -6.62 -34.04
C ARG A 3 25.38 -6.39 -33.18
N TRP A 4 25.24 -5.86 -31.96
CA TRP A 4 26.37 -5.60 -31.06
C TRP A 4 26.83 -6.88 -30.36
N ILE A 5 25.90 -7.75 -29.99
CA ILE A 5 26.20 -9.06 -29.40
C ILE A 5 26.80 -9.98 -30.47
N LEU A 6 26.23 -10.00 -31.69
CA LEU A 6 26.81 -10.71 -32.83
C LEU A 6 28.16 -10.13 -33.22
N ALA A 7 28.37 -8.81 -33.14
CA ALA A 7 29.68 -8.20 -33.36
C ALA A 7 30.69 -8.60 -32.28
N ALA A 8 30.30 -8.64 -31.00
CA ALA A 8 31.15 -9.10 -29.91
C ALA A 8 31.49 -10.60 -30.03
N VAL A 9 30.53 -11.43 -30.44
CA VAL A 9 30.73 -12.87 -30.72
C VAL A 9 31.62 -13.07 -31.96
N ALA A 10 31.45 -12.26 -33.01
CA ALA A 10 32.28 -12.30 -34.21
C ALA A 10 33.72 -11.82 -33.94
N LEU A 11 33.89 -10.78 -33.11
CA LEU A 11 35.20 -10.30 -32.65
C LEU A 11 35.90 -11.38 -31.82
N SER A 12 35.19 -12.07 -30.92
CA SER A 12 35.71 -13.20 -30.13
C SER A 12 36.11 -14.41 -30.98
N CYS A 13 35.45 -14.65 -32.13
CA CYS A 13 35.86 -15.69 -33.09
C CYS A 13 37.12 -15.34 -33.89
N SER A 14 37.47 -14.04 -34.00
CA SER A 14 38.59 -13.57 -34.82
C SER A 14 39.93 -13.51 -34.08
N SER A 15 39.93 -13.47 -32.75
CA SER A 15 41.15 -13.39 -31.95
C SER A 15 41.63 -14.76 -31.47
N ARG A 16 42.57 -15.37 -32.20
CA ARG A 16 43.50 -16.34 -31.59
C ARG A 16 44.43 -15.56 -30.66
N CYS A 17 44.26 -15.68 -29.35
CA CYS A 17 45.27 -15.21 -28.41
C CYS A 17 46.52 -16.11 -28.51
N PRO A 18 47.73 -15.56 -28.67
CA PRO A 18 48.94 -16.35 -28.57
C PRO A 18 49.17 -16.77 -27.12
N SER A 19 49.32 -18.09 -26.93
CA SER A 19 49.92 -18.69 -25.73
C SER A 19 51.38 -18.23 -25.62
N ALA A 20 51.76 -17.63 -24.49
CA ALA A 20 53.16 -17.38 -24.16
C ALA A 20 53.46 -17.99 -22.79
N ALA A 21 54.01 -19.21 -22.84
CA ALA A 21 54.71 -19.84 -21.75
C ALA A 21 56.18 -19.39 -21.77
N GLY A 22 56.70 -18.97 -20.60
CA GLY A 22 58.11 -19.09 -20.20
C GLY A 22 59.10 -18.02 -20.67
N ALA A 23 59.59 -17.17 -19.75
CA ALA A 23 61.00 -16.76 -19.65
C ALA A 23 61.25 -16.03 -18.31
N GLY A 24 62.40 -16.32 -17.70
CA GLY A 24 62.73 -16.08 -16.29
C GLY A 24 62.99 -14.63 -15.85
N HIS A 25 62.87 -14.42 -14.53
CA HIS A 25 63.67 -13.45 -13.76
C HIS A 25 65.15 -13.90 -13.76
N PRO A 26 66.18 -13.01 -13.71
CA PRO A 26 66.32 -12.02 -12.62
C PRO A 26 66.99 -10.68 -12.99
N ALA A 27 66.89 -9.68 -12.10
CA ALA A 27 67.99 -8.81 -11.61
C ALA A 27 67.47 -7.44 -11.09
N LEU A 28 67.86 -7.16 -9.84
CA LEU A 28 67.68 -5.91 -9.12
C LEU A 28 68.51 -4.76 -9.74
N ARG A 29 67.89 -3.58 -9.93
CA ARG A 29 68.59 -2.29 -9.87
C ARG A 29 67.67 -1.18 -9.35
N ARG A 30 68.25 -0.35 -8.48
CA ARG A 30 67.63 0.62 -7.56
C ARG A 30 67.04 1.87 -8.26
N LEU A 31 65.88 2.33 -7.75
CA LEU A 31 65.35 3.71 -7.50
C LEU A 31 65.49 4.82 -8.59
N PRO A 32 64.54 5.80 -8.71
CA PRO A 32 63.93 6.53 -7.59
C PRO A 32 62.41 6.78 -7.65
N THR A 33 61.85 7.02 -6.47
CA THR A 33 60.49 7.48 -6.19
C THR A 33 60.33 8.97 -6.48
N ALA A 34 59.40 9.33 -7.36
CA ALA A 34 58.90 10.70 -7.51
C ALA A 34 57.49 10.80 -6.91
N ARG A 35 57.40 11.47 -5.75
CA ARG A 35 56.14 11.95 -5.14
C ARG A 35 55.79 13.31 -5.76
N LEU A 36 54.54 13.44 -6.20
CA LEU A 36 53.92 14.72 -6.53
C LEU A 36 53.49 15.44 -5.24
N GLN A 37 53.96 16.68 -5.06
CA GLN A 37 53.43 17.66 -4.11
C GLN A 37 52.59 18.72 -4.86
N PRO A 38 51.55 19.28 -4.23
CA PRO A 38 50.86 20.46 -4.74
C PRO A 38 51.53 21.77 -4.25
N THR A 39 51.64 22.74 -5.17
CA THR A 39 51.87 24.18 -4.94
C THR A 39 50.60 24.79 -4.32
N GLY A 40 50.55 25.85 -3.50
CA GLY A 40 51.49 26.90 -3.09
C GLY A 40 50.69 28.22 -3.01
N ALA A 41 50.55 28.85 -1.82
CA ALA A 41 50.02 30.22 -1.68
C ALA A 41 50.60 30.92 -0.42
N LEU A 42 51.26 32.06 -0.66
CA LEU A 42 51.74 33.11 0.28
C LEU A 42 50.55 33.94 0.84
N ALA A 43 50.56 34.76 1.91
CA ALA A 43 51.45 35.26 2.98
C ALA A 43 50.54 35.99 4.04
N PRO A 44 51.02 36.40 5.24
CA PRO A 44 50.21 37.10 6.26
C PRO A 44 50.55 38.61 6.42
N GLY A 45 49.59 39.43 6.85
CA GLY A 45 49.81 40.82 7.27
C GLY A 45 48.55 41.55 7.79
N ASP A 46 48.71 42.15 8.96
CA ASP A 46 48.01 43.30 9.59
C ASP A 46 46.61 43.18 10.27
N THR A 47 46.61 43.50 11.57
CA THR A 47 45.49 43.90 12.47
C THR A 47 45.24 45.44 12.33
N PRO A 48 44.33 46.16 13.05
CA PRO A 48 43.40 45.81 14.15
C PRO A 48 41.97 46.48 14.12
N ALA A 49 41.21 46.23 15.19
CA ALA A 49 40.20 47.11 15.84
C ALA A 49 38.78 47.32 15.26
N GLY A 50 37.77 47.16 16.14
CA GLY A 50 36.41 47.69 15.97
C GLY A 50 35.30 46.83 16.63
N ALA A 51 34.91 47.17 17.86
CA ALA A 51 33.72 46.63 18.53
C ALA A 51 32.46 47.53 18.26
N PRO A 52 31.26 47.25 18.83
CA PRO A 52 30.02 46.79 18.16
C PRO A 52 28.94 47.91 18.10
N PRO A 53 27.59 47.73 17.82
CA PRO A 53 26.63 46.89 18.58
C PRO A 53 25.40 46.30 17.80
N HIS A 54 24.57 45.58 18.57
CA HIS A 54 23.13 45.27 18.39
C HIS A 54 22.65 44.07 17.54
N GLY A 55 22.08 43.09 18.24
CA GLY A 55 20.62 42.91 18.20
C GLY A 55 20.04 41.71 17.42
N ALA A 56 19.73 40.65 18.17
CA ALA A 56 18.63 39.70 17.99
C ALA A 56 18.62 38.74 16.77
N ARG A 57 18.71 37.43 17.06
CA ARG A 57 17.55 36.51 17.01
C ARG A 57 17.89 35.12 17.55
N LEU A 58 16.92 34.58 18.26
CA LEU A 58 16.94 33.34 19.04
C LEU A 58 16.85 32.09 18.16
N ALA A 59 17.53 31.02 18.59
CA ALA A 59 17.22 29.63 18.27
C ALA A 59 16.86 28.90 19.58
N PRO A 60 15.76 28.14 19.68
CA PRO A 60 15.45 27.38 20.89
C PRO A 60 16.16 26.03 20.90
N ARG A 61 16.77 25.73 22.06
CA ARG A 61 17.47 24.50 22.43
C ARG A 61 16.50 23.35 22.72
N ALA A 62 17.03 22.14 22.48
CA ALA A 62 16.44 20.83 22.72
C ALA A 62 15.87 20.63 24.15
N ALA A 63 14.67 20.07 24.23
CA ALA A 63 14.01 19.65 25.46
C ALA A 63 14.46 18.23 25.88
N ARG A 64 14.97 18.12 27.11
CA ARG A 64 15.20 16.88 27.86
C ARG A 64 13.91 16.46 28.58
N ALA A 65 13.60 15.18 28.55
CA ALA A 65 12.52 14.57 29.32
C ALA A 65 12.92 14.37 30.80
N VAL A 66 11.99 14.66 31.71
CA VAL A 66 12.05 14.41 33.16
C VAL A 66 10.86 13.52 33.52
N PRO A 67 11.00 12.41 34.28
CA PRO A 67 9.87 11.65 34.78
C PRO A 67 9.40 12.20 36.13
N LEU A 68 8.08 12.37 36.29
CA LEU A 68 7.43 12.79 37.53
C LEU A 68 6.89 11.54 38.24
N LEU A 69 7.42 11.26 39.44
CA LEU A 69 6.94 10.28 40.41
C LEU A 69 6.13 11.06 41.47
N VAL A 70 4.92 10.64 41.80
CA VAL A 70 4.13 11.21 42.91
C VAL A 70 3.67 10.08 43.82
N ASP A 71 4.04 10.23 45.10
CA ASP A 71 3.86 9.34 46.23
C ASP A 71 2.40 9.22 46.73
N LEU A 72 2.08 8.05 47.30
CA LEU A 72 0.92 7.80 48.17
C LEU A 72 1.38 7.76 49.64
N PRO A 73 0.62 8.30 50.62
CA PRO A 73 1.11 8.49 51.97
C PRO A 73 0.92 7.24 52.86
N ALA A 74 1.93 6.99 53.70
CA ALA A 74 1.93 5.99 54.76
C ALA A 74 1.55 6.60 56.14
N ARG A 75 0.71 5.90 56.89
CA ARG A 75 0.52 5.93 58.37
C ARG A 75 -0.07 4.56 58.75
N GLY A 76 0.29 3.82 59.79
CA GLY A 76 1.24 3.94 60.88
C GLY A 76 1.28 2.57 61.61
N ALA A 77 2.36 2.28 62.32
CA ALA A 77 2.63 1.01 62.99
C ALA A 77 1.90 0.88 64.34
N VAL A 78 1.44 -0.33 64.70
CA VAL A 78 1.51 -0.91 66.07
C VAL A 78 1.50 -2.45 65.97
N SER A 79 2.42 -3.07 66.71
CA SER A 79 2.66 -4.51 66.91
C SER A 79 1.64 -5.21 67.81
N GLY A 80 1.44 -6.52 67.63
CA GLY A 80 0.80 -7.37 68.64
C GLY A 80 0.63 -8.82 68.20
N ASP A 81 1.54 -9.69 68.64
CA ASP A 81 1.39 -11.14 68.65
C ASP A 81 0.14 -11.56 69.45
N SER A 82 -0.65 -12.49 68.92
CA SER A 82 -1.13 -13.66 69.68
C SER A 82 -2.01 -14.56 68.81
N THR A 83 -1.67 -15.84 68.90
CA THR A 83 -2.32 -17.00 68.33
C THR A 83 -3.77 -17.16 68.78
N THR A 84 -4.69 -17.39 67.84
CA THR A 84 -5.91 -18.16 68.11
C THR A 84 -6.35 -18.91 66.85
N ARG A 85 -6.26 -20.24 66.92
CA ARG A 85 -6.82 -21.17 65.92
C ARG A 85 -8.34 -21.03 65.92
N VAL A 86 -8.92 -20.69 64.77
CA VAL A 86 -10.32 -20.96 64.46
C VAL A 86 -10.34 -21.91 63.28
N SER A 87 -10.72 -23.15 63.55
CA SER A 87 -10.91 -24.24 62.61
C SER A 87 -12.14 -23.99 61.74
N LEU A 88 -11.93 -23.75 60.44
CA LEU A 88 -12.99 -23.72 59.43
C LEU A 88 -13.40 -25.16 59.04
N PRO A 89 -14.69 -25.41 58.78
CA PRO A 89 -15.19 -26.75 58.47
C PRO A 89 -14.68 -27.25 57.10
N ARG A 90 -14.37 -28.55 57.06
CA ARG A 90 -13.87 -29.29 55.90
C ARG A 90 -14.88 -29.24 54.75
N ALA A 91 -14.54 -28.61 53.63
CA ALA A 91 -15.30 -28.73 52.39
C ALA A 91 -15.15 -30.16 51.81
N PRO A 92 -16.21 -30.76 51.23
CA PRO A 92 -16.10 -32.06 50.58
C PRO A 92 -15.25 -31.93 49.30
N THR A 93 -14.33 -32.88 49.10
CA THR A 93 -13.44 -32.93 47.95
C THR A 93 -14.21 -33.24 46.65
N PRO A 94 -14.11 -32.44 45.59
CA PRO A 94 -14.52 -32.89 44.26
C PRO A 94 -13.41 -33.79 43.70
N ARG A 95 -13.67 -35.10 43.66
CA ARG A 95 -12.93 -36.02 42.80
C ARG A 95 -13.35 -35.77 41.35
N THR A 96 -12.62 -34.93 40.64
CA THR A 96 -12.52 -34.98 39.17
C THR A 96 -11.24 -34.27 38.77
N SER A 97 -10.28 -35.02 38.20
CA SER A 97 -9.16 -34.45 37.45
C SER A 97 -9.67 -33.41 36.44
N PRO A 98 -8.97 -32.30 36.21
CA PRO A 98 -9.33 -31.39 35.12
C PRO A 98 -9.33 -32.20 33.81
N PRO A 99 -10.34 -32.05 32.94
CA PRO A 99 -10.28 -32.67 31.63
C PRO A 99 -9.01 -32.17 30.93
N PRO A 100 -8.30 -33.03 30.17
CA PRO A 100 -7.17 -32.57 29.38
C PRO A 100 -7.62 -31.40 28.50
N PRO A 101 -6.75 -30.41 28.23
CA PRO A 101 -7.09 -29.30 27.36
C PRO A 101 -7.65 -29.88 26.07
N PRO A 102 -8.77 -29.34 25.54
CA PRO A 102 -9.40 -29.92 24.36
C PRO A 102 -8.33 -30.04 23.28
N ARG A 103 -8.08 -31.29 22.85
CA ARG A 103 -7.22 -31.56 21.69
C ARG A 103 -7.70 -30.62 20.59
N ALA A 104 -6.82 -29.74 20.12
CA ALA A 104 -7.11 -28.82 19.05
C ALA A 104 -7.69 -29.61 17.87
N SER A 105 -9.02 -29.61 17.78
CA SER A 105 -9.71 -30.26 16.68
C SER A 105 -9.34 -29.46 15.45
N ARG A 106 -8.73 -30.15 14.49
CA ARG A 106 -8.53 -29.65 13.15
C ARG A 106 -9.89 -29.15 12.64
N SER A 107 -9.86 -27.98 12.00
CA SER A 107 -10.93 -27.43 11.17
C SER A 107 -12.28 -27.20 11.87
N GLY A 108 -12.32 -26.27 12.82
CA GLY A 108 -13.51 -25.46 13.06
C GLY A 108 -13.44 -24.23 12.16
N LEU A 109 -14.06 -24.31 10.98
CA LEU A 109 -14.56 -23.11 10.29
C LEU A 109 -15.48 -22.41 11.31
N LEU A 110 -15.06 -21.27 11.83
CA LEU A 110 -16.01 -20.31 12.38
C LEU A 110 -17.05 -20.11 11.27
N ARG A 111 -18.32 -20.39 11.55
CA ARG A 111 -19.42 -20.03 10.66
C ARG A 111 -19.27 -18.54 10.37
N ASP A 112 -19.08 -18.20 9.10
CA ASP A 112 -18.96 -16.83 8.57
C ASP A 112 -20.22 -15.96 8.78
N GLU A 113 -21.26 -16.48 9.46
CA GLU A 113 -22.60 -15.88 9.49
C GLU A 113 -22.78 -14.76 10.54
N ASP A 114 -21.91 -14.65 11.56
CA ASP A 114 -22.14 -13.72 12.69
C ASP A 114 -21.11 -12.58 12.82
N THR A 115 -20.14 -12.47 11.92
CA THR A 115 -19.18 -11.35 11.98
C THR A 115 -19.65 -10.19 11.10
N ALA A 116 -19.91 -9.03 11.72
CA ALA A 116 -20.24 -7.76 11.04
C ALA A 116 -19.20 -7.29 10.00
N PHE A 117 -18.03 -7.95 9.97
CA PHE A 117 -16.97 -7.73 8.99
C PHE A 117 -16.69 -9.05 8.29
N PRO A 118 -16.71 -9.12 6.95
CA PRO A 118 -16.27 -10.33 6.25
C PRO A 118 -14.78 -10.53 6.52
N VAL A 119 -14.46 -11.42 7.45
CA VAL A 119 -13.08 -11.79 7.76
C VAL A 119 -12.63 -12.73 6.67
N HIS A 120 -12.00 -12.20 5.63
CA HIS A 120 -11.28 -13.07 4.70
C HIS A 120 -10.30 -13.92 5.49
N ALA A 121 -10.43 -15.25 5.37
CA ALA A 121 -9.51 -16.19 6.00
C ALA A 121 -8.08 -15.73 5.72
N ARG A 122 -7.39 -15.27 6.77
CA ARG A 122 -5.96 -14.96 6.66
C ARG A 122 -5.27 -16.28 6.34
N TYR A 123 -4.55 -16.31 5.22
CA TYR A 123 -3.92 -17.51 4.73
C TYR A 123 -3.09 -18.18 5.83
N THR A 124 -3.29 -19.48 6.05
CA THR A 124 -2.39 -20.28 6.89
C THR A 124 -1.24 -20.79 6.03
N THR A 125 0.00 -20.66 6.50
CA THR A 125 1.22 -20.99 5.73
C THR A 125 1.18 -22.41 5.12
N SER A 126 0.55 -23.37 5.80
CA SER A 126 0.46 -24.77 5.39
C SER A 126 -0.51 -25.06 4.25
N SER A 127 -1.58 -24.28 4.09
CA SER A 127 -2.55 -24.43 2.99
C SER A 127 -2.18 -23.56 1.79
N LEU A 128 -1.53 -22.42 2.05
CA LEU A 128 -1.18 -21.44 1.04
C LEU A 128 -0.11 -21.93 0.08
N TRP A 129 0.95 -22.61 0.55
CA TRP A 129 2.07 -22.97 -0.32
C TRP A 129 1.63 -23.91 -1.45
N LEU A 130 0.86 -24.96 -1.13
CA LEU A 130 0.41 -25.93 -2.13
C LEU A 130 -0.64 -25.33 -3.07
N HIS A 131 -1.56 -24.53 -2.53
CA HIS A 131 -2.53 -23.80 -3.34
C HIS A 131 -1.85 -22.80 -4.28
N SER A 132 -0.85 -22.06 -3.78
CA SER A 132 -0.09 -21.09 -4.56
C SER A 132 0.69 -21.79 -5.67
N MET A 133 1.37 -22.91 -5.36
CA MET A 133 2.09 -23.72 -6.36
C MET A 133 1.16 -24.26 -7.45
N ARG A 134 -0.04 -24.73 -7.09
CA ARG A 134 -1.04 -25.22 -8.05
C ARG A 134 -1.67 -24.13 -8.90
N THR A 135 -1.80 -22.91 -8.36
CA THR A 135 -2.41 -21.77 -9.06
C THR A 135 -1.39 -20.90 -9.82
N LEU A 136 -0.09 -21.20 -9.70
CA LEU A 136 0.99 -20.56 -10.48
C LEU A 136 0.67 -20.37 -11.97
N PRO A 137 0.24 -21.41 -12.73
CA PRO A 137 -0.01 -21.27 -14.18
C PRO A 137 -1.16 -20.29 -14.51
N ALA A 138 -2.10 -20.08 -13.58
CA ALA A 138 -3.23 -19.17 -13.77
C ALA A 138 -2.92 -17.72 -13.32
N SER A 139 -1.78 -17.48 -12.68
CA SER A 139 -1.45 -16.19 -12.09
C SER A 139 -1.37 -15.05 -13.13
N SER A 140 -1.81 -13.86 -12.74
CA SER A 140 -1.68 -12.64 -13.56
C SER A 140 -0.22 -12.31 -13.84
N VAL A 141 0.64 -12.46 -12.83
CA VAL A 141 2.09 -12.20 -12.89
C VAL A 141 2.76 -13.06 -13.94
N LEU A 142 2.49 -14.38 -13.97
CA LEU A 142 3.07 -15.26 -14.98
C LEU A 142 2.59 -14.90 -16.39
N ARG A 143 1.32 -14.51 -16.54
CA ARG A 143 0.78 -14.05 -17.84
C ARG A 143 1.42 -12.75 -18.32
N GLY A 144 1.79 -11.84 -17.42
CA GLY A 144 2.53 -10.62 -17.76
C GLY A 144 3.98 -10.91 -18.20
N VAL A 145 4.62 -11.87 -17.55
CA VAL A 145 6.05 -12.17 -17.72
C VAL A 145 6.34 -13.26 -18.78
N ARG A 146 5.32 -13.93 -19.31
CA ARG A 146 5.49 -15.02 -20.30
C ARG A 146 6.31 -14.64 -21.52
N ALA A 147 6.12 -13.44 -22.07
CA ALA A 147 6.80 -13.00 -23.29
C ALA A 147 8.32 -12.82 -23.09
N PRO A 148 8.80 -12.04 -22.10
CA PRO A 148 10.24 -11.90 -21.86
C PRO A 148 10.89 -13.20 -21.39
N VAL A 149 10.20 -14.05 -20.61
CA VAL A 149 10.73 -15.36 -20.21
C VAL A 149 10.92 -16.26 -21.42
N LEU A 150 9.89 -16.44 -22.26
CA LEU A 150 10.00 -17.24 -23.47
C LEU A 150 11.10 -16.72 -24.39
N ALA A 151 11.22 -15.41 -24.56
CA ALA A 151 12.30 -14.80 -25.35
C ALA A 151 13.69 -15.13 -24.77
N SER A 152 13.86 -15.08 -23.45
CA SER A 152 15.14 -15.42 -22.81
C SER A 152 15.48 -16.92 -22.90
N VAL A 153 14.48 -17.80 -22.87
CA VAL A 153 14.63 -19.25 -23.01
C VAL A 153 14.97 -19.65 -24.44
N VAL A 154 14.29 -19.07 -25.43
CA VAL A 154 14.61 -19.30 -26.84
C VAL A 154 16.02 -18.78 -27.15
N TRP A 155 16.38 -17.61 -26.61
CA TRP A 155 17.72 -17.05 -26.76
C TRP A 155 18.80 -17.92 -26.11
N SER A 156 18.59 -18.42 -24.89
CA SER A 156 19.54 -19.30 -24.22
C SER A 156 19.69 -20.64 -24.94
N ALA A 157 18.60 -21.21 -25.47
CA ALA A 157 18.64 -22.43 -26.27
C ALA A 157 19.43 -22.23 -27.58
N LEU A 158 19.23 -21.09 -28.25
CA LEU A 158 19.99 -20.74 -29.46
C LEU A 158 21.49 -20.60 -29.16
N LEU A 159 21.85 -19.95 -28.06
CA LEU A 159 23.25 -19.82 -27.66
C LEU A 159 23.87 -21.17 -27.25
N ALA A 160 23.10 -22.04 -26.58
CA ALA A 160 23.55 -23.39 -26.23
C ALA A 160 23.82 -24.24 -27.47
N ALA A 161 22.92 -24.20 -28.46
CA ALA A 161 23.11 -24.88 -29.74
C ALA A 161 24.32 -24.32 -30.51
N LEU A 162 24.49 -22.99 -30.54
CA LEU A 162 25.63 -22.36 -31.20
C LEU A 162 26.96 -22.72 -30.52
N HIS A 163 27.00 -22.72 -29.19
CA HIS A 163 28.19 -23.09 -28.43
C HIS A 163 28.58 -24.56 -28.64
N ALA A 164 27.60 -25.45 -28.75
CA ALA A 164 27.84 -26.87 -29.05
C ALA A 164 28.49 -27.11 -30.42
N VAL A 165 28.29 -26.21 -31.39
CA VAL A 165 28.88 -26.32 -32.74
C VAL A 165 30.23 -25.58 -32.84
N THR A 166 30.33 -24.40 -32.24
CA THR A 166 31.44 -23.47 -32.53
C THR A 166 32.47 -23.33 -31.41
N HIS A 167 32.16 -23.82 -30.19
CA HIS A 167 33.03 -23.68 -29.00
C HIS A 167 33.65 -22.28 -28.85
N PHE A 168 32.84 -21.24 -29.09
CA PHE A 168 33.32 -19.86 -29.07
C PHE A 168 33.75 -19.43 -27.65
N HIS A 169 34.73 -18.54 -27.57
CA HIS A 169 35.23 -18.03 -26.30
C HIS A 169 34.23 -17.07 -25.65
N VAL A 170 33.92 -17.36 -24.38
CA VAL A 170 32.94 -16.62 -23.58
C VAL A 170 33.57 -15.39 -22.92
N PRO A 171 32.88 -14.24 -22.88
CA PRO A 171 33.36 -13.03 -22.21
C PRO A 171 33.55 -13.19 -20.69
N CYS A 172 34.35 -12.31 -20.10
CA CYS A 172 34.67 -12.33 -18.67
C CYS A 172 33.43 -12.20 -17.75
N SER A 173 33.40 -12.96 -16.65
CA SER A 173 32.31 -13.02 -15.66
C SER A 173 32.20 -11.81 -14.71
N ARG A 174 33.29 -11.07 -14.52
CA ARG A 174 33.42 -9.99 -13.51
C ARG A 174 32.40 -8.85 -13.66
N PRO A 175 32.04 -8.38 -14.87
CA PRO A 175 31.03 -7.33 -15.00
C PRO A 175 29.65 -7.79 -14.53
N HIS A 176 29.28 -9.06 -14.76
CA HIS A 176 27.98 -9.58 -14.35
C HIS A 176 27.83 -9.61 -12.84
N THR A 177 28.86 -10.05 -12.10
CA THR A 177 28.82 -10.08 -10.63
C THR A 177 28.67 -8.69 -10.02
N LEU A 178 29.34 -7.67 -10.60
CA LEU A 178 29.17 -6.27 -10.20
C LEU A 178 27.80 -5.71 -10.61
N LEU A 179 27.26 -6.09 -11.77
CA LEU A 179 25.95 -5.59 -12.20
C LEU A 179 24.79 -6.22 -11.40
N SER A 180 24.98 -7.44 -10.87
CA SER A 180 23.96 -8.15 -10.08
C SER A 180 23.53 -7.42 -8.82
N TRP A 181 24.48 -6.86 -8.05
CA TRP A 181 24.14 -6.15 -6.81
C TRP A 181 23.38 -4.85 -7.12
N ALA A 182 23.79 -4.13 -8.17
CA ALA A 182 23.12 -2.92 -8.61
C ALA A 182 21.69 -3.22 -9.11
N LEU A 183 21.52 -4.32 -9.85
CA LEU A 183 20.22 -4.77 -10.35
C LEU A 183 19.28 -5.12 -9.18
N ALA A 184 19.77 -5.87 -8.19
CA ALA A 184 19.00 -6.24 -7.01
C ALA A 184 18.52 -5.00 -6.24
N LEU A 185 19.40 -4.02 -5.99
CA LEU A 185 19.03 -2.76 -5.34
C LEU A 185 17.98 -1.97 -6.14
N LEU A 186 18.15 -1.86 -7.46
CA LEU A 186 17.19 -1.16 -8.32
C LEU A 186 15.81 -1.83 -8.32
N LEU A 187 15.75 -3.16 -8.30
CA LEU A 187 14.48 -3.90 -8.21
C LEU A 187 13.81 -3.66 -6.85
N VAL A 188 14.56 -3.70 -5.75
CA VAL A 188 14.02 -3.46 -4.39
C VAL A 188 13.50 -2.03 -4.24
N PHE A 189 14.24 -1.02 -4.70
CA PHE A 189 13.77 0.37 -4.63
C PHE A 189 12.51 0.60 -5.48
N ARG A 190 12.42 -0.06 -6.63
CA ARG A 190 11.22 -0.02 -7.48
C ARG A 190 10.01 -0.63 -6.78
N THR A 191 10.14 -1.83 -6.22
CA THR A 191 9.02 -2.50 -5.54
C THR A 191 8.61 -1.74 -4.29
N ASN A 192 9.56 -1.19 -3.53
CA ASN A 192 9.28 -0.35 -2.36
C ASN A 192 8.52 0.94 -2.73
N SER A 193 8.92 1.62 -3.81
CA SER A 193 8.22 2.82 -4.29
C SER A 193 6.79 2.51 -4.73
N SER A 194 6.60 1.36 -5.39
CA SER A 194 5.28 0.87 -5.81
C SER A 194 4.40 0.54 -4.60
N TYR A 195 4.98 -0.11 -3.58
CA TYR A 195 4.30 -0.44 -2.33
C TYR A 195 3.84 0.79 -1.56
N ASN A 196 4.69 1.83 -1.47
CA ASN A 196 4.31 3.09 -0.82
C ASN A 196 3.08 3.73 -1.46
N ARG A 197 3.01 3.74 -2.81
CA ARG A 197 1.85 4.24 -3.56
C ARG A 197 0.60 3.39 -3.33
N PHE A 198 0.75 2.07 -3.28
CA PHE A 198 -0.34 1.17 -2.92
C PHE A 198 -0.90 1.48 -1.52
N TRP A 199 -0.01 1.61 -0.54
CA TRP A 199 -0.39 1.88 0.85
C TRP A 199 -1.05 3.25 1.02
N GLU A 200 -0.55 4.26 0.31
CA GLU A 200 -1.15 5.58 0.24
C GLU A 200 -2.59 5.53 -0.34
N GLY A 201 -2.78 4.81 -1.45
CA GLY A 201 -4.10 4.62 -2.06
C GLY A 201 -5.10 3.95 -1.11
N ARG A 202 -4.67 2.90 -0.40
CA ARG A 202 -5.49 2.24 0.63
C ARG A 202 -5.89 3.22 1.75
N LYS A 203 -4.95 4.00 2.28
CA LYS A 203 -5.20 4.98 3.35
C LYS A 203 -6.20 6.06 2.93
N ILE A 204 -6.09 6.55 1.69
CA ILE A 204 -7.02 7.56 1.17
C ILE A 204 -8.43 6.97 1.06
N TRP A 205 -8.56 5.74 0.55
CA TRP A 205 -9.86 5.08 0.44
C TRP A 205 -10.48 4.79 1.82
N GLU A 206 -9.67 4.37 2.79
CA GLU A 206 -10.11 4.20 4.17
C GLU A 206 -10.61 5.53 4.77
N LYS A 207 -9.84 6.62 4.58
CA LYS A 207 -10.25 7.95 5.02
C LYS A 207 -11.58 8.37 4.38
N LEU A 208 -11.77 8.13 3.09
CA LEU A 208 -13.02 8.41 2.38
C LEU A 208 -14.21 7.71 3.04
N LEU A 209 -14.11 6.39 3.25
CA LEU A 209 -15.21 5.61 3.83
C LEU A 209 -15.51 6.00 5.28
N ASN A 210 -14.47 6.25 6.08
CA ASN A 210 -14.66 6.73 7.45
C ASN A 210 -15.38 8.08 7.47
N ARG A 211 -15.03 9.00 6.56
CA ARG A 211 -15.73 10.28 6.43
C ARG A 211 -17.17 10.15 5.94
N CYS A 212 -17.46 9.19 5.06
CA CYS A 212 -18.83 8.87 4.69
C CYS A 212 -19.67 8.44 5.90
N ARG A 213 -19.14 7.54 6.74
CA ARG A 213 -19.78 7.07 7.98
C ARG A 213 -19.97 8.20 9.01
N ASP A 214 -18.91 8.97 9.25
CA ASP A 214 -18.95 10.12 10.16
C ASP A 214 -20.03 11.13 9.75
N LEU A 215 -20.15 11.38 8.44
CA LEU A 215 -21.11 12.34 7.90
C LEU A 215 -22.55 11.83 8.05
N VAL A 216 -22.85 10.57 7.68
CA VAL A 216 -24.19 10.00 7.89
C VAL A 216 -24.56 10.00 9.36
N ARG A 217 -23.67 9.55 10.25
CA ARG A 217 -23.88 9.54 11.69
C ARG A 217 -24.18 10.95 12.23
N THR A 218 -23.46 11.96 11.76
CA THR A 218 -23.71 13.34 12.19
C THR A 218 -25.04 13.86 11.65
N CYS A 219 -25.38 13.53 10.39
CA CYS A 219 -26.68 13.89 9.82
C CYS A 219 -27.86 13.21 10.52
N THR A 220 -27.70 11.98 11.04
CA THR A 220 -28.75 11.31 11.82
C THR A 220 -28.94 11.93 13.20
N VAL A 221 -27.89 12.48 13.82
CA VAL A 221 -28.01 13.23 15.09
C VAL A 221 -28.88 14.47 14.91
N TYR A 222 -28.69 15.21 13.80
CA TYR A 222 -29.49 16.41 13.49
C TYR A 222 -30.71 16.10 12.61
N ARG A 223 -31.27 14.88 12.68
CA ARG A 223 -32.34 14.42 11.76
C ARG A 223 -33.57 15.32 11.79
N ASP A 224 -33.92 15.85 12.96
CA ASP A 224 -35.15 16.63 13.18
C ASP A 224 -35.06 17.99 12.47
N ALA A 225 -33.87 18.61 12.45
CA ALA A 225 -33.60 19.83 11.69
C ALA A 225 -33.47 19.58 10.18
N ILE A 226 -32.93 18.43 9.77
CA ILE A 226 -32.60 18.14 8.37
C ILE A 226 -33.82 17.73 7.54
N SER A 227 -34.87 17.19 8.17
CA SER A 227 -36.00 16.47 7.57
C SER A 227 -35.63 15.10 6.97
N LEU A 228 -36.51 14.12 7.12
CA LEU A 228 -36.28 12.74 6.68
C LEU A 228 -36.03 12.61 5.16
N ARG A 229 -36.72 13.41 4.34
CA ARG A 229 -36.55 13.37 2.88
C ARG A 229 -35.13 13.77 2.48
N ARG A 230 -34.58 14.82 3.11
CA ARG A 230 -33.23 15.30 2.83
C ARG A 230 -32.18 14.39 3.43
N LEU A 231 -32.40 13.85 4.62
CA LEU A 231 -31.52 12.85 5.23
C LEU A 231 -31.32 11.64 4.33
N ARG A 232 -32.41 11.08 3.78
CA ARG A 232 -32.35 9.96 2.81
C ARG A 232 -31.57 10.33 1.54
N ARG A 233 -31.73 11.56 1.05
CA ARG A 233 -31.00 12.05 -0.12
C ARG A 233 -29.50 12.20 0.18
N ILE A 234 -29.14 12.81 1.30
CA ILE A 234 -27.77 12.95 1.78
C ILE A 234 -27.11 11.57 1.90
N ALA A 235 -27.79 10.62 2.56
CA ALA A 235 -27.29 9.27 2.72
C ALA A 235 -27.08 8.57 1.38
N CYS A 236 -28.00 8.70 0.42
CA CYS A 236 -27.77 8.07 -0.87
C CYS A 236 -26.62 8.73 -1.67
N LEU A 237 -26.45 10.05 -1.61
CA LEU A 237 -25.28 10.72 -2.20
C LEU A 237 -23.98 10.21 -1.59
N ILE A 238 -23.95 9.96 -0.28
CA ILE A 238 -22.79 9.43 0.45
C ILE A 238 -22.49 7.98 0.04
N THR A 239 -23.52 7.16 -0.19
CA THR A 239 -23.36 5.78 -0.67
C THR A 239 -22.88 5.71 -2.11
N ILE A 240 -23.33 6.63 -2.98
CA ILE A 240 -22.97 6.64 -4.41
C ILE A 240 -21.57 7.22 -4.64
N LEU A 241 -21.12 8.16 -3.80
CA LEU A 241 -19.85 8.86 -4.01
C LEU A 241 -18.64 7.93 -4.19
N PRO A 242 -18.38 6.91 -3.32
CA PRO A 242 -17.28 5.98 -3.52
C PRO A 242 -17.36 5.18 -4.83
N ARG A 243 -18.56 4.76 -5.25
CA ARG A 243 -18.79 4.02 -6.50
C ARG A 243 -18.43 4.84 -7.73
N VAL A 244 -18.89 6.09 -7.73
CA VAL A 244 -18.60 7.01 -8.83
C VAL A 244 -17.11 7.37 -8.84
N LEU A 245 -16.50 7.55 -7.66
CA LEU A 245 -15.06 7.78 -7.56
C LEU A 245 -14.25 6.59 -8.09
N ARG A 246 -14.65 5.35 -7.80
CA ARG A 246 -14.01 4.16 -8.37
C ARG A 246 -14.03 4.20 -9.90
N SER A 247 -15.21 4.44 -10.49
CA SER A 247 -15.36 4.51 -11.94
C SER A 247 -14.53 5.62 -12.58
N HIS A 248 -14.26 6.69 -11.83
CA HIS A 248 -13.45 7.83 -12.27
C HIS A 248 -11.94 7.56 -12.20
N VAL A 249 -11.52 6.71 -11.28
CA VAL A 249 -10.10 6.44 -10.97
C VAL A 249 -9.57 5.22 -11.73
N GLN A 250 -10.43 4.32 -12.20
CA GLN A 250 -10.05 3.15 -13.00
C GLN A 250 -9.83 3.52 -14.48
N VAL A 251 -8.69 3.11 -15.05
CA VAL A 251 -8.33 3.41 -16.46
C VAL A 251 -9.05 2.47 -17.42
N ARG A 252 -9.24 1.21 -17.02
CA ARG A 252 -10.12 0.29 -17.73
C ARG A 252 -11.55 0.51 -17.26
N PRO A 253 -12.49 0.91 -18.13
CA PRO A 253 -13.88 0.72 -17.81
C PRO A 253 -14.05 -0.78 -17.54
N PHE A 254 -14.65 -1.11 -16.41
CA PHE A 254 -15.11 -2.46 -16.14
C PHE A 254 -15.87 -2.93 -17.41
N ALA A 255 -15.53 -4.10 -17.96
CA ALA A 255 -16.10 -4.58 -19.22
C ALA A 255 -17.63 -4.72 -19.17
N ASP A 256 -18.23 -4.68 -17.97
CA ASP A 256 -19.61 -4.25 -17.82
C ASP A 256 -19.68 -2.72 -17.70
N GLU A 257 -19.67 -2.05 -18.83
CA GLU A 257 -20.26 -0.71 -18.97
C GLU A 257 -21.76 -0.71 -18.57
N GLN A 258 -22.33 -1.89 -18.28
CA GLN A 258 -23.69 -2.18 -17.84
C GLN A 258 -23.87 -2.53 -16.33
N SER A 259 -22.83 -2.77 -15.52
CA SER A 259 -23.02 -3.25 -14.12
C SER A 259 -22.80 -2.21 -13.01
N LEU A 260 -22.23 -1.04 -13.32
CA LEU A 260 -22.54 0.16 -12.53
C LEU A 260 -24.00 0.48 -12.81
N SER A 261 -24.88 -0.20 -12.06
CA SER A 261 -26.32 -0.09 -12.11
C SER A 261 -26.72 1.36 -12.29
N THR A 262 -26.89 1.73 -13.56
CA THR A 262 -27.33 3.08 -13.92
C THR A 262 -28.71 3.29 -13.30
N ARG A 263 -29.45 2.18 -13.06
CA ARG A 263 -30.67 2.12 -12.25
C ARG A 263 -30.46 2.57 -10.80
N ASP A 264 -29.52 2.02 -10.03
CA ASP A 264 -29.36 2.37 -8.61
C ASP A 264 -28.86 3.79 -8.41
N ILE A 265 -27.90 4.22 -9.23
CA ILE A 265 -27.43 5.63 -9.24
C ILE A 265 -28.60 6.54 -9.65
N SER A 266 -29.38 6.15 -10.65
CA SER A 266 -30.53 6.95 -11.10
C SER A 266 -31.68 6.99 -10.08
N ALA A 267 -31.83 6.00 -9.19
CA ALA A 267 -32.90 5.99 -8.20
C ALA A 267 -32.72 7.09 -7.14
N CYS A 268 -31.47 7.47 -6.86
CA CYS A 268 -31.14 8.40 -5.79
C CYS A 268 -30.87 9.84 -6.22
N LEU A 269 -30.58 10.07 -7.50
CA LEU A 269 -30.34 11.41 -8.04
C LEU A 269 -31.65 12.01 -8.56
N LEU A 270 -31.84 13.32 -8.31
CA LEU A 270 -32.93 14.06 -8.94
C LEU A 270 -32.79 14.04 -10.46
N PRO A 271 -33.89 14.11 -11.24
CA PRO A 271 -33.84 14.17 -12.70
C PRO A 271 -32.91 15.28 -13.24
N TYR A 272 -32.92 16.44 -12.58
CA TYR A 272 -32.02 17.55 -12.90
C TYR A 272 -30.54 17.20 -12.69
N ASP A 273 -30.19 16.60 -11.54
CA ASP A 273 -28.80 16.26 -11.24
C ASP A 273 -28.25 15.21 -12.22
N LYS A 274 -29.09 14.31 -12.74
CA LYS A 274 -28.69 13.34 -13.78
C LYS A 274 -28.26 14.03 -15.08
N MET A 275 -29.03 15.02 -15.53
CA MET A 275 -28.73 15.77 -16.76
C MET A 275 -27.40 16.50 -16.67
N VAL A 276 -27.11 17.08 -15.50
CA VAL A 276 -25.85 17.79 -15.26
C VAL A 276 -24.70 16.80 -15.11
N LEU A 277 -24.88 15.71 -14.36
CA LEU A 277 -23.87 14.66 -14.16
C LEU A 277 -23.39 14.05 -15.48
N ALA A 278 -24.28 13.92 -16.48
CA ALA A 278 -23.93 13.44 -17.81
C ALA A 278 -22.98 14.39 -18.58
N ARG A 279 -23.01 15.69 -18.27
CA ARG A 279 -22.19 16.72 -18.94
C ARG A 279 -20.86 16.98 -18.24
N VAL A 280 -20.77 16.72 -16.94
CA VAL A 280 -19.60 17.05 -16.12
C VAL A 280 -18.50 16.00 -16.28
N ARG A 281 -17.25 16.46 -16.48
CA ARG A 281 -16.06 15.59 -16.53
C ARG A 281 -15.72 14.99 -15.17
N ASN A 282 -15.68 15.81 -14.12
CA ASN A 282 -15.40 15.35 -12.76
C ASN A 282 -16.70 15.00 -12.02
N LYS A 283 -17.21 13.79 -12.30
CA LYS A 283 -18.44 13.24 -11.70
C LYS A 283 -18.39 13.14 -10.17
N PRO A 284 -17.33 12.61 -9.51
CA PRO A 284 -17.33 12.50 -8.05
C PRO A 284 -17.31 13.86 -7.35
N LEU A 285 -16.59 14.84 -7.89
CA LEU A 285 -16.60 16.20 -7.34
C LEU A 285 -17.98 16.86 -7.47
N PHE A 286 -18.71 16.62 -8.56
CA PHE A 286 -20.08 17.09 -8.70
C PHE A 286 -21.01 16.53 -7.62
N ILE A 287 -20.85 15.26 -7.25
CA ILE A 287 -21.63 14.63 -6.17
C ILE A 287 -21.28 15.26 -4.82
N ALA A 288 -20.00 15.45 -4.51
CA ALA A 288 -19.57 16.13 -3.29
C ALA A 288 -20.12 17.57 -3.20
N ASN A 289 -20.11 18.32 -4.31
CA ASN A 289 -20.71 19.66 -4.36
C ASN A 289 -22.25 19.62 -4.20
N THR A 290 -22.91 18.58 -4.72
CA THR A 290 -24.35 18.38 -4.55
C THR A 290 -24.69 18.09 -3.09
N LEU A 291 -23.88 17.27 -2.42
CA LEU A 291 -23.97 17.00 -0.99
C LEU A 291 -23.81 18.29 -0.17
N ALA A 292 -22.83 19.13 -0.50
CA ALA A 292 -22.65 20.44 0.14
C ALA A 292 -23.86 21.37 -0.08
N ARG A 293 -24.49 21.35 -1.27
CA ARG A 293 -25.73 22.11 -1.55
C ARG A 293 -26.89 21.65 -0.68
N GLU A 294 -27.06 20.33 -0.49
CA GLU A 294 -28.11 19.79 0.40
C GLU A 294 -27.90 20.22 1.85
N ILE A 295 -26.65 20.19 2.35
CA ILE A 295 -26.31 20.63 3.71
C ILE A 295 -26.54 22.13 3.87
N ARG A 296 -26.17 22.94 2.87
CA ARG A 296 -26.38 24.39 2.91
C ARG A 296 -27.86 24.77 2.92
N ALA A 297 -28.72 23.97 2.27
CA ALA A 297 -30.16 24.20 2.20
C ALA A 297 -30.91 23.85 3.49
N ILE A 298 -30.23 23.34 4.53
CA ILE A 298 -30.82 23.09 5.85
C ILE A 298 -31.10 24.44 6.53
N PRO A 299 -32.37 24.76 6.86
CA PRO A 299 -32.70 26.01 7.54
C PRO A 299 -32.04 26.05 8.92
N THR A 300 -31.60 27.24 9.33
CA THR A 300 -31.13 27.45 10.70
C THR A 300 -32.34 27.46 11.63
N SER A 301 -32.32 26.67 12.69
CA SER A 301 -33.41 26.60 13.66
C SER A 301 -32.84 26.53 15.06
N ASP A 302 -33.05 27.60 15.83
CA ASP A 302 -32.63 27.64 17.23
C ASP A 302 -33.44 26.67 18.11
N ALA A 303 -34.64 26.28 17.67
CA ALA A 303 -35.48 25.30 18.36
C ALA A 303 -35.03 23.84 18.18
N LEU A 304 -34.18 23.56 17.19
CA LEU A 304 -33.71 22.21 16.85
C LEU A 304 -32.18 22.11 16.95
N ASP A 305 -31.56 23.02 17.70
CA ASP A 305 -30.11 23.10 17.93
C ASP A 305 -29.25 23.03 16.65
N PHE A 306 -29.78 23.53 15.53
CA PHE A 306 -29.07 23.55 14.24
C PHE A 306 -28.72 24.98 13.85
N SER A 307 -27.51 25.39 14.23
CA SER A 307 -26.95 26.71 13.96
C SER A 307 -25.98 26.67 12.77
N SER A 308 -25.33 27.81 12.52
CA SER A 308 -24.29 27.94 11.50
C SER A 308 -23.02 27.14 11.83
N ARG A 309 -22.79 26.81 13.11
CA ARG A 309 -21.62 26.06 13.58
C ARG A 309 -21.68 24.60 13.13
N GLU A 310 -22.82 23.95 13.32
CA GLU A 310 -23.10 22.58 12.94
C GLU A 310 -23.08 22.44 11.42
N ARG A 311 -23.66 23.42 10.72
CA ARG A 311 -23.55 23.50 9.25
C ARG A 311 -22.10 23.57 8.78
N LEU A 312 -21.27 24.42 9.41
CA LEU A 312 -19.87 24.55 9.06
C LEU A 312 -19.10 23.25 9.33
N PHE A 313 -19.41 22.55 10.42
CA PHE A 313 -18.84 21.25 10.74
C PHE A 313 -19.19 20.18 9.69
N LEU A 314 -20.46 20.10 9.27
CA LEU A 314 -20.90 19.21 8.19
C LEU A 314 -20.22 19.54 6.85
N LEU A 315 -20.11 20.82 6.49
CA LEU A 315 -19.43 21.25 5.27
C LEU A 315 -17.93 20.95 5.31
N ALA A 316 -17.28 21.03 6.47
CA ALA A 316 -15.88 20.65 6.64
C ALA A 316 -15.66 19.16 6.34
N MET A 317 -16.59 18.28 6.75
CA MET A 317 -16.53 16.85 6.39
C MET A 317 -16.69 16.62 4.88
N VAL A 318 -17.51 17.42 4.18
CA VAL A 318 -17.61 17.34 2.71
C VAL A 318 -16.34 17.86 2.02
N ASN A 319 -15.68 18.88 2.58
CA ASN A 319 -14.38 19.32 2.09
C ASN A 319 -13.32 18.23 2.25
N ASP A 320 -13.36 17.47 3.35
CA ASP A 320 -12.52 16.29 3.57
C ASP A 320 -12.75 15.19 2.51
N LEU A 321 -14.01 14.94 2.12
CA LEU A 321 -14.35 14.03 1.02
C LEU A 321 -13.75 14.54 -0.31
N SER A 322 -13.88 15.84 -0.59
CA SER A 322 -13.31 16.46 -1.79
C SER A 322 -11.79 16.38 -1.83
N ALA A 323 -11.12 16.51 -0.68
CA ALA A 323 -9.68 16.31 -0.54
C ALA A 323 -9.27 14.85 -0.83
N CYS A 324 -10.09 13.86 -0.44
CA CYS A 324 -9.85 12.46 -0.78
C CYS A 324 -9.97 12.21 -2.29
N ILE A 325 -10.95 12.83 -2.96
CA ILE A 325 -11.10 12.76 -4.43
C ILE A 325 -9.82 13.29 -5.11
N GLY A 326 -9.36 14.50 -4.75
CA GLY A 326 -8.14 15.07 -5.32
C GLY A 326 -6.89 14.24 -5.01
N ALA A 327 -6.81 13.60 -3.84
CA ALA A 327 -5.72 12.70 -3.50
C ALA A 327 -5.72 11.42 -4.36
N CYS A 328 -6.89 10.85 -4.64
CA CYS A 328 -7.03 9.72 -5.59
C CYS A 328 -6.63 10.14 -7.01
N GLU A 329 -7.07 11.31 -7.48
CA GLU A 329 -6.69 11.85 -8.79
C GLU A 329 -5.17 12.03 -8.91
N ARG A 330 -4.52 12.58 -7.88
CA ARG A 330 -3.06 12.68 -7.83
C ARG A 330 -2.41 11.32 -7.98
N ILE A 331 -2.84 10.31 -7.23
CA ILE A 331 -2.25 8.96 -7.33
C ILE A 331 -2.36 8.41 -8.75
N VAL A 332 -3.47 8.63 -9.46
CA VAL A 332 -3.61 8.14 -10.84
C VAL A 332 -2.78 8.97 -11.84
N GLN A 333 -2.81 10.29 -11.71
CA GLN A 333 -2.21 11.22 -12.66
C GLN A 333 -0.69 11.31 -12.55
N THR A 334 -0.11 11.08 -11.36
CA THR A 334 1.33 11.15 -11.15
C THR A 334 1.93 9.75 -10.99
N PRO A 335 2.31 9.07 -12.09
CA PRO A 335 2.98 7.78 -12.02
C PRO A 335 4.42 7.91 -11.51
N VAL A 336 5.01 6.78 -11.10
CA VAL A 336 6.44 6.74 -10.79
C VAL A 336 7.22 7.20 -12.04
N PRO A 337 8.28 8.04 -11.89
CA PRO A 337 9.00 8.58 -13.04
C PRO A 337 9.32 7.54 -14.10
N THR A 338 8.80 7.75 -15.30
CA THR A 338 8.88 6.76 -16.38
C THR A 338 10.31 6.45 -16.81
N GLN A 339 11.23 7.42 -16.64
CA GLN A 339 12.65 7.24 -16.89
C GLN A 339 13.26 6.16 -15.99
N TYR A 340 12.89 6.16 -14.71
CA TYR A 340 13.34 5.15 -13.74
C TYR A 340 12.81 3.77 -14.12
N ALA A 341 11.51 3.66 -14.44
CA ALA A 341 10.90 2.41 -14.88
C ALA A 341 11.54 1.84 -16.15
N ARG A 342 11.80 2.69 -17.15
CA ARG A 342 12.45 2.30 -18.41
C ARG A 342 13.89 1.88 -18.18
N HIS A 343 14.64 2.59 -17.35
CA HIS A 343 16.04 2.26 -17.06
C HIS A 343 16.15 0.89 -16.37
N THR A 344 15.39 0.67 -15.29
CA THR A 344 15.39 -0.62 -14.57
C THR A 344 14.98 -1.78 -15.47
N SER A 345 13.95 -1.60 -16.30
CA SER A 345 13.52 -2.63 -17.25
C SER A 345 14.57 -2.96 -18.30
N ARG A 346 15.20 -1.94 -18.90
CA ARG A 346 16.25 -2.14 -19.92
C ARG A 346 17.46 -2.81 -19.31
N PHE A 347 17.85 -2.39 -18.12
CA PHE A 347 18.99 -2.97 -17.41
C PHE A 347 18.74 -4.43 -17.04
N LEU A 348 17.55 -4.76 -16.53
CA LEU A 348 17.16 -6.15 -16.26
C LEU A 348 17.21 -7.02 -17.53
N CYS A 349 16.62 -6.53 -18.63
CA CYS A 349 16.66 -7.25 -19.90
C CYS A 349 18.10 -7.48 -20.35
N LEU A 350 18.94 -6.43 -20.39
CA LEU A 350 20.34 -6.57 -20.80
C LEU A 350 21.06 -7.63 -19.96
N TRP A 351 20.90 -7.58 -18.64
CA TRP A 351 21.53 -8.54 -17.73
C TRP A 351 21.03 -9.97 -17.95
N ILE A 352 19.72 -10.20 -18.13
CA ILE A 352 19.18 -11.55 -18.39
C ILE A 352 19.61 -12.07 -19.77
N PHE A 353 19.64 -11.25 -20.81
CA PHE A 353 19.99 -11.70 -22.17
C PHE A 353 21.49 -11.98 -22.34
N THR A 354 22.37 -11.38 -21.53
CA THR A 354 23.81 -11.67 -21.56
C THR A 354 24.23 -12.77 -20.58
N LEU A 355 23.42 -13.05 -19.54
CA LEU A 355 23.72 -14.09 -18.55
C LEU A 355 23.94 -15.52 -19.13
N PRO A 356 23.20 -16.01 -20.15
CA PRO A 356 23.42 -17.34 -20.69
C PRO A 356 24.84 -17.50 -21.23
N LEU A 357 25.41 -16.47 -21.86
CA LEU A 357 26.77 -16.51 -22.39
C LEU A 357 27.77 -16.90 -21.31
N LEU A 358 27.61 -16.35 -20.11
CA LEU A 358 28.47 -16.62 -18.97
C LEU A 358 28.31 -18.05 -18.41
N LEU A 359 27.09 -18.58 -18.35
CA LEU A 359 26.82 -19.89 -17.74
C LEU A 359 27.08 -21.07 -18.69
N LEU A 360 27.17 -20.82 -20.01
CA LEU A 360 27.34 -21.85 -21.03
C LEU A 360 28.56 -22.75 -20.85
N PRO A 361 29.76 -22.26 -20.50
CA PRO A 361 30.94 -23.12 -20.33
C PRO A 361 30.81 -24.10 -19.17
N GLU A 362 30.09 -23.72 -18.12
CA GLU A 362 29.96 -24.53 -16.89
C GLU A 362 28.78 -25.50 -16.96
N MET A 363 27.65 -25.08 -17.54
CA MET A 363 26.38 -25.82 -17.49
C MET A 363 25.96 -26.43 -18.84
N GLY A 364 26.53 -25.99 -19.96
CA GLY A 364 26.12 -26.45 -21.30
C GLY A 364 24.62 -26.29 -21.54
N PHE A 365 23.92 -27.39 -21.86
CA PHE A 365 22.49 -27.36 -22.13
C PHE A 365 21.62 -27.08 -20.88
N TRP A 366 22.13 -27.34 -19.68
CA TRP A 366 21.43 -27.03 -18.42
C TRP A 366 21.25 -25.52 -18.17
N VAL A 367 21.90 -24.66 -18.97
CA VAL A 367 21.66 -23.22 -18.96
C VAL A 367 20.21 -22.87 -19.30
N VAL A 368 19.55 -23.63 -20.18
CA VAL A 368 18.19 -23.32 -20.62
C VAL A 368 17.19 -23.34 -19.45
N PRO A 369 17.06 -24.42 -18.67
CA PRO A 369 16.17 -24.42 -17.50
C PRO A 369 16.64 -23.47 -16.39
N ALA A 370 17.95 -23.25 -16.23
CA ALA A 370 18.47 -22.29 -15.25
C ALA A 370 18.03 -20.86 -15.59
N ILE A 371 18.15 -20.43 -16.85
CA ILE A 371 17.71 -19.12 -17.33
C ILE A 371 16.19 -19.00 -17.26
N ALA A 372 15.44 -20.06 -17.55
CA ALA A 372 13.97 -20.06 -17.37
C ALA A 372 13.59 -19.73 -15.91
N CYS A 373 14.24 -20.36 -14.94
CA CYS A 373 14.00 -20.11 -13.52
C CYS A 373 14.40 -18.68 -13.09
N ILE A 374 15.63 -18.25 -13.43
CA ILE A 374 16.14 -16.93 -13.06
C ILE A 374 15.30 -15.81 -13.69
N SER A 375 14.97 -15.93 -14.98
CA SER A 375 14.16 -14.95 -15.69
C SER A 375 12.74 -14.86 -15.12
N TRP A 376 12.11 -15.99 -14.78
CA TRP A 376 10.81 -16.00 -14.13
C TRP A 376 10.82 -15.25 -12.80
N VAL A 377 11.83 -15.48 -11.96
CA VAL A 377 11.95 -14.80 -10.66
C VAL A 377 12.15 -13.29 -10.84
N LEU A 378 13.14 -12.87 -11.62
CA LEU A 378 13.49 -11.45 -11.71
C LEU A 378 12.46 -10.62 -12.49
N PHE A 379 11.98 -11.12 -13.63
CA PHE A 379 10.87 -10.45 -14.33
C PHE A 379 9.58 -10.52 -13.51
N GLY A 380 9.37 -11.59 -12.73
CA GLY A 380 8.28 -11.71 -11.76
C GLY A 380 8.29 -10.59 -10.74
N ILE A 381 9.45 -10.29 -10.13
CA ILE A 381 9.60 -9.17 -9.19
C ILE A 381 9.30 -7.83 -9.87
N GLN A 382 9.78 -7.63 -11.10
CA GLN A 382 9.50 -6.39 -11.83
C GLN A 382 8.00 -6.22 -12.13
N GLU A 383 7.32 -7.29 -12.54
CA GLU A 383 5.89 -7.33 -12.83
C GLU A 383 5.05 -7.14 -11.57
N LEU A 384 5.45 -7.73 -10.45
CA LEU A 384 4.82 -7.48 -9.15
C LEU A 384 4.87 -5.99 -8.79
N GLY A 385 6.01 -5.33 -9.03
CA GLY A 385 6.13 -3.88 -8.85
C GLY A 385 5.13 -3.10 -9.72
N LEU A 386 4.98 -3.47 -11.00
CA LEU A 386 4.01 -2.86 -11.92
C LEU A 386 2.55 -3.05 -11.48
N GLN A 387 2.19 -4.23 -11.01
CA GLN A 387 0.83 -4.51 -10.55
C GLN A 387 0.52 -3.73 -9.26
N ILE A 388 1.46 -3.69 -8.31
CA ILE A 388 1.32 -2.94 -7.04
C ILE A 388 1.25 -1.43 -7.27
N GLU A 389 1.91 -0.93 -8.31
CA GLU A 389 1.92 0.50 -8.64
C GLU A 389 0.52 1.09 -8.92
N ASN A 390 -0.45 0.27 -9.35
CA ASN A 390 -1.82 0.69 -9.66
C ASN A 390 -2.83 0.15 -8.61
N PRO A 391 -3.00 0.81 -7.44
CA PRO A 391 -3.81 0.28 -6.34
C PRO A 391 -5.29 0.04 -6.68
N PHE A 392 -5.87 0.90 -7.52
CA PHE A 392 -7.32 0.95 -7.75
C PHE A 392 -7.83 0.02 -8.85
N GLU A 393 -6.96 -0.61 -9.65
CA GLU A 393 -7.41 -1.48 -10.75
C GLU A 393 -7.67 -2.92 -10.31
N SER A 394 -6.73 -3.54 -9.59
CA SER A 394 -6.77 -5.00 -9.36
C SER A 394 -6.55 -5.44 -7.92
N ILE A 395 -5.86 -4.64 -7.10
CA ILE A 395 -5.36 -5.12 -5.80
C ILE A 395 -6.32 -4.73 -4.69
N LEU A 396 -6.77 -3.48 -4.69
CA LEU A 396 -7.76 -3.05 -3.74
C LEU A 396 -9.12 -3.59 -4.18
N LYS A 397 -9.72 -4.47 -3.36
CA LYS A 397 -11.07 -5.00 -3.59
C LYS A 397 -12.12 -3.93 -3.28
N LEU A 398 -12.21 -2.94 -4.16
CA LEU A 398 -13.09 -1.79 -4.00
C LEU A 398 -14.57 -2.19 -3.85
N ASP A 399 -15.00 -3.29 -4.49
CA ASP A 399 -16.38 -3.80 -4.40
C ASP A 399 -16.79 -4.10 -2.96
N ILE A 400 -15.89 -4.77 -2.23
CA ILE A 400 -16.12 -5.16 -0.84
C ILE A 400 -16.14 -3.91 0.04
N LEU A 401 -15.20 -3.00 -0.17
CA LEU A 401 -15.11 -1.76 0.61
C LEU A 401 -16.34 -0.87 0.41
N GLU A 402 -16.86 -0.80 -0.82
CA GLU A 402 -18.10 -0.09 -1.15
C GLU A 402 -19.33 -0.77 -0.56
N GLY A 403 -19.41 -2.11 -0.64
CA GLY A 403 -20.48 -2.89 -0.01
C GLY A 403 -20.55 -2.68 1.50
N MET A 404 -19.39 -2.72 2.17
CA MET A 404 -19.29 -2.43 3.61
C MET A 404 -19.70 -1.00 3.94
N ASN A 405 -19.39 -0.02 3.08
CA ASN A 405 -19.84 1.35 3.30
C ASN A 405 -21.35 1.47 3.16
N GLN A 406 -21.95 0.88 2.12
CA GLN A 406 -23.40 0.87 1.97
C GLN A 406 -24.08 0.23 3.18
N GLN A 407 -23.62 -0.94 3.61
CA GLN A 407 -24.16 -1.62 4.79
C GLN A 407 -24.08 -0.72 6.04
N SER A 408 -22.93 -0.08 6.30
CA SER A 408 -22.81 0.83 7.45
C SER A 408 -23.76 2.03 7.37
N VAL A 409 -23.98 2.58 6.17
CA VAL A 409 -24.93 3.69 5.98
C VAL A 409 -26.36 3.23 6.23
N ASP A 410 -26.74 2.07 5.69
CA ASP A 410 -28.08 1.51 5.83
C ASP A 410 -28.39 1.15 7.30
N GLU A 411 -27.43 0.56 8.02
CA GLU A 411 -27.55 0.29 9.47
C GLU A 411 -27.67 1.57 10.31
N THR A 412 -26.91 2.61 9.96
CA THR A 412 -26.98 3.89 10.69
C THR A 412 -28.35 4.55 10.50
N LEU A 413 -28.93 4.44 9.30
CA LEU A 413 -30.27 4.94 9.00
C LEU A 413 -31.37 4.11 9.67
N SER A 414 -31.25 2.79 9.72
CA SER A 414 -32.25 1.92 10.35
C SER A 414 -32.31 2.19 11.85
N LEU A 415 -31.16 2.24 12.52
CA LEU A 415 -31.07 2.57 13.95
C LEU A 415 -31.67 3.95 14.23
N ALA A 416 -31.40 4.95 13.38
CA ALA A 416 -32.01 6.26 13.51
C ALA A 416 -33.54 6.24 13.35
N GLY A 417 -34.10 5.30 12.59
CA GLY A 417 -35.54 5.05 12.52
C GLY A 417 -36.07 4.41 13.81
N ASP A 418 -35.42 3.36 14.28
CA ASP A 418 -35.82 2.61 15.48
C ASP A 418 -35.79 3.48 16.73
N TYR A 419 -34.76 4.31 16.91
CA TYR A 419 -34.69 5.28 18.01
C TYR A 419 -35.81 6.33 17.93
N ALA A 420 -36.29 6.67 16.73
CA ALA A 420 -37.45 7.55 16.60
C ALA A 420 -38.73 6.88 17.14
N GLU A 421 -38.91 5.60 16.80
CA GLU A 421 -40.08 4.84 17.24
C GLU A 421 -40.06 4.60 18.75
N ILE A 422 -38.90 4.32 19.35
CA ILE A 422 -38.74 4.14 20.80
C ILE A 422 -39.03 5.44 21.54
N ALA A 423 -38.47 6.58 21.11
CA ALA A 423 -38.72 7.87 21.75
C ALA A 423 -40.22 8.23 21.74
N LEU A 424 -40.92 7.98 20.63
CA LEU A 424 -42.37 8.20 20.53
C LEU A 424 -43.18 7.30 21.48
N ARG A 425 -42.69 6.08 21.77
CA ARG A 425 -43.34 5.16 22.72
C ARG A 425 -43.13 5.60 24.16
N GLU A 426 -41.92 6.04 24.52
CA GLU A 426 -41.62 6.56 25.87
C GLU A 426 -42.40 7.86 26.15
N ASP A 427 -42.46 8.78 25.18
CA ASP A 427 -43.27 10.00 25.29
C ASP A 427 -44.78 9.69 25.38
N GLY A 428 -45.23 8.61 24.73
CA GLY A 428 -46.61 8.13 24.79
C GLY A 428 -46.98 7.43 26.10
N GLU A 429 -46.02 6.80 26.79
CA GLU A 429 -46.23 6.22 28.13
C GLU A 429 -46.17 7.26 29.26
N LEU A 430 -45.51 8.40 29.04
CA LEU A 430 -45.49 9.53 30.00
C LEU A 430 -46.71 10.46 29.92
N ALA A 431 -47.61 10.28 28.95
CA ALA A 431 -48.87 11.04 28.92
C ALA A 431 -49.80 10.56 30.05
N PRO A 432 -50.25 11.43 30.98
CA PRO A 432 -51.16 11.02 32.03
C PRO A 432 -52.44 10.49 31.40
N ARG A 433 -52.80 9.24 31.70
CA ARG A 433 -54.12 8.69 31.37
C ARG A 433 -55.18 9.57 32.05
N PRO A 434 -56.25 9.96 31.32
CA PRO A 434 -57.27 10.88 31.82
C PRO A 434 -58.00 10.35 33.07
#